data_AF-A0A973SFA8-F1
#
_entry.id   AF-A0A973SFA8-F1
#
_cell.length_a   1.000
_cell.length_b   1.000
_cell.length_c   1.000
_cell.angle_alpha   90.00
_cell.angle_beta   90.00
_cell.angle_gamma   90.00
#
_symmetry.space_group_name_H-M   'P 1'
#
loop_
_entity.id
_entity.type
_entity.pdbx_description
1 polymer ?
#
loop_
_entity_poly.entity_id
_entity_poly.type
_entity_poly.pdbx_seq_one_letter_code
_entity_poly.pdbx_strand_id
1 'polypeptide(L)'
;AEGLHAWVAVAGDGEVVGHVMVQGTAPTASVTRLFVAPSARGQGLGARLLNRARQWAADHGIDLDLEVTADERSSAIALYERTGWRRTGTEQASWTGPSGEPVLLHRYVLQRDQQLAGGVNTVTRIGNRVHRPAGEWTPAVQALLKHLESKGFTAAPRAHGLDAEGREILDFIPGEVPTSEAHVTDEALSEVAVMLRAFHDATLDFTPPPDVAWHFAPRAPAEVVCHGDVAPYNTVFRDGRPVALIDFDTAHPAPRVWDVAYAAYRFVQLVEDGVPAAEQARRLALFADAYGLSGTDRGFLIDTAIARLHHLVDFMRAQAAAGHPAFSRHVAEGHDAYYLRNVEHIRRHRGVFEAAVRP
;
A
#
# COMPACT_ATOMS: atom_id res chain seq x y z
N ALA A 1 7.49 26.54 33.02
CA ALA A 1 8.64 25.85 32.43
C ALA A 1 8.35 25.74 30.94
N GLU A 2 8.97 26.60 30.14
CA GLU A 2 8.79 26.56 28.68
C GLU A 2 9.29 25.20 28.16
N GLY A 3 8.54 24.58 27.25
CA GLY A 3 8.95 23.33 26.59
C GLY A 3 8.78 22.05 27.41
N LEU A 4 7.89 21.99 28.41
CA LEU A 4 7.52 20.73 29.05
C LEU A 4 6.05 20.43 28.84
N HIS A 5 5.76 19.29 28.19
CA HIS A 5 4.41 18.82 27.89
C HIS A 5 4.25 17.39 28.39
N ALA A 6 3.12 17.06 28.98
CA ALA A 6 2.86 15.72 29.48
C ALA A 6 1.40 15.32 29.24
N TRP A 7 1.19 14.05 28.98
CA TRP A 7 -0.12 13.44 28.84
C TRP A 7 -0.20 12.17 29.67
N VAL A 8 -1.38 11.90 30.21
CA VAL A 8 -1.67 10.71 31.01
C VAL A 8 -2.75 9.88 30.32
N ALA A 9 -2.64 8.56 30.45
CA ALA A 9 -3.71 7.62 30.11
C ALA A 9 -4.52 7.36 31.38
N VAL A 10 -5.84 7.59 31.31
CA VAL A 10 -6.77 7.43 32.43
C VAL A 10 -7.72 6.27 32.12
N ALA A 11 -7.85 5.34 33.06
CA ALA A 11 -8.78 4.21 32.98
C ALA A 11 -10.24 4.67 33.23
N GLY A 12 -11.20 3.78 32.97
CA GLY A 12 -12.63 4.11 33.07
C GLY A 12 -13.11 4.49 34.49
N ASP A 13 -12.35 4.09 35.51
CA ASP A 13 -12.55 4.42 36.92
C ASP A 13 -11.84 5.71 37.37
N GLY A 14 -11.12 6.37 36.46
CA GLY A 14 -10.37 7.60 36.74
C GLY A 14 -8.91 7.37 37.17
N GLU A 15 -8.42 6.12 37.24
CA GLU A 15 -7.04 5.83 37.60
C GLU A 15 -6.05 6.22 36.48
N VAL A 16 -4.92 6.85 36.82
CA VAL A 16 -3.83 7.10 35.85
C VAL A 16 -3.01 5.83 35.66
N VAL A 17 -3.12 5.21 34.49
CA VAL A 17 -2.49 3.94 34.14
C VAL A 17 -1.29 4.06 33.19
N GLY A 18 -0.95 5.27 32.77
CA GLY A 18 0.24 5.53 31.96
C GLY A 18 0.51 7.01 31.74
N HIS A 19 1.71 7.36 31.29
CA HIS A 19 2.07 8.72 30.95
C HIS A 19 3.17 8.78 29.89
N VAL A 20 3.27 9.94 29.24
CA VAL A 20 4.41 10.32 28.40
C VAL A 20 4.70 11.79 28.63
N MET A 21 5.98 12.14 28.62
CA MET A 21 6.45 13.51 28.70
C MET A 21 7.24 13.87 27.44
N VAL A 22 7.16 15.11 27.02
CA VAL A 22 8.00 15.69 25.99
C VAL A 22 8.70 16.90 26.60
N GLN A 23 10.01 16.97 26.42
CA GLN A 23 10.85 18.04 26.93
C GLN A 23 11.66 18.68 25.80
N GLY A 24 11.54 19.99 25.66
CA GLY A 24 12.18 20.77 24.61
C GLY A 24 11.19 21.70 23.90
N THR A 25 11.74 22.53 23.02
CA THR A 25 11.00 23.45 22.16
C THR A 25 11.52 23.29 20.73
N ALA A 26 10.93 24.00 19.76
CA ALA A 26 11.45 23.98 18.39
C ALA A 26 12.98 24.28 18.34
N PRO A 27 13.72 23.63 17.43
CA PRO A 27 13.24 22.72 16.38
C PRO A 27 13.09 21.25 16.80
N THR A 28 13.59 20.84 17.98
CA THR A 28 13.60 19.43 18.41
C THR A 28 13.24 19.29 19.88
N ALA A 29 12.40 18.33 20.23
CA ALA A 29 12.06 17.97 21.60
C ALA A 29 12.18 16.45 21.84
N SER A 30 12.52 16.07 23.07
CA SER A 30 12.74 14.67 23.43
C SER A 30 11.53 14.07 24.12
N VAL A 31 11.07 12.91 23.65
CA VAL A 31 10.14 12.08 24.41
C VAL A 31 10.89 11.46 25.57
N THR A 32 10.40 11.75 26.77
CA THR A 32 10.97 11.28 28.04
C THR A 32 9.87 10.65 28.89
N ARG A 33 10.26 9.77 29.82
CA ARG A 33 9.35 9.18 30.82
C ARG A 33 8.09 8.55 30.21
N LEU A 34 8.22 7.78 29.13
CA LEU A 34 7.12 6.94 28.65
C LEU A 34 6.94 5.74 29.60
N PHE A 35 5.76 5.60 30.19
CA PHE A 35 5.45 4.49 31.07
C PHE A 35 3.99 4.06 30.95
N VAL A 36 3.76 2.74 31.03
CA VAL A 36 2.43 2.14 31.17
C VAL A 36 2.48 1.14 32.33
N ALA A 37 1.52 1.27 33.25
CA ALA A 37 1.39 0.41 34.42
C ALA A 37 1.28 -1.07 33.99
N PRO A 38 1.95 -2.01 34.69
CA PRO A 38 1.93 -3.43 34.33
C PRO A 38 0.53 -4.01 34.11
N SER A 39 -0.45 -3.62 34.93
CA SER A 39 -1.86 -4.03 34.84
C SER A 39 -2.57 -3.56 33.56
N ALA A 40 -2.06 -2.52 32.89
CA ALA A 40 -2.66 -1.91 31.71
C ALA A 40 -1.85 -2.16 30.42
N ARG A 41 -0.80 -2.99 30.47
CA ARG A 41 0.00 -3.36 29.28
C ARG A 41 -0.79 -4.28 28.34
N GLY A 42 -0.36 -4.36 27.08
CA GLY A 42 -1.01 -5.17 26.04
C GLY A 42 -2.26 -4.53 25.42
N GLN A 43 -2.70 -3.37 25.90
CA GLN A 43 -3.90 -2.67 25.42
C GLN A 43 -3.60 -1.51 24.43
N GLY A 44 -2.37 -1.46 23.89
CA GLY A 44 -1.97 -0.40 22.95
C GLY A 44 -1.75 1.00 23.54
N LEU A 45 -1.83 1.18 24.87
CA LEU A 45 -1.71 2.49 25.53
C LEU A 45 -0.40 3.22 25.24
N GLY A 46 0.73 2.50 25.18
CA GLY A 46 2.02 3.10 24.86
C GLY A 46 2.06 3.76 23.48
N ALA A 47 1.45 3.10 22.47
CA ALA A 47 1.33 3.66 21.13
C ALA A 47 0.41 4.90 21.11
N ARG A 48 -0.70 4.86 21.85
CA ARG A 48 -1.63 6.00 21.96
C ARG A 48 -0.96 7.23 22.61
N LEU A 49 -0.18 7.01 23.66
CA LEU A 49 0.59 8.07 24.32
C LEU A 49 1.64 8.68 23.36
N LEU A 50 2.43 7.85 22.67
CA LEU A 50 3.39 8.32 21.67
C LEU A 50 2.72 9.09 20.52
N ASN A 51 1.56 8.63 20.03
CA ASN A 51 0.80 9.35 19.01
C ASN A 51 0.33 10.72 19.52
N ARG A 52 -0.01 10.85 20.80
CA ARG A 52 -0.39 12.15 21.37
C ARG A 52 0.79 13.12 21.39
N ALA A 53 1.99 12.64 21.74
CA ALA A 53 3.22 13.42 21.67
C ALA A 53 3.57 13.82 20.23
N ARG A 54 3.43 12.89 19.26
CA ARG A 54 3.61 13.16 17.82
C ARG A 54 2.67 14.26 17.33
N GLN A 55 1.37 14.15 17.64
CA GLN A 55 0.38 15.12 17.20
C GLN A 55 0.75 16.53 17.67
N TRP A 56 1.08 16.65 18.96
CA TRP A 56 1.55 17.92 19.52
C TRP A 56 2.79 18.45 18.78
N ALA A 57 3.79 17.60 18.54
CA ALA A 57 5.01 18.03 17.86
C ALA A 57 4.74 18.47 16.42
N ALA A 58 3.88 17.75 15.69
CA ALA A 58 3.46 18.09 14.33
C ALA A 58 2.73 19.43 14.28
N ASP A 59 1.78 19.67 15.20
CA ASP A 59 1.03 20.93 15.30
C ASP A 59 1.94 22.15 15.54
N HIS A 60 3.15 21.93 16.07
CA HIS A 60 4.14 22.97 16.40
C HIS A 60 5.37 22.95 15.49
N GLY A 61 5.44 22.07 14.48
CA GLY A 61 6.59 21.94 13.58
C GLY A 61 7.88 21.50 14.26
N ILE A 62 7.78 20.66 15.30
CA ILE A 62 8.90 20.19 16.14
C ILE A 62 9.26 18.75 15.77
N ASP A 63 10.55 18.46 15.63
CA ASP A 63 11.07 17.10 15.52
C ASP A 63 11.12 16.41 16.87
N LEU A 64 10.82 15.11 16.90
CA LEU A 64 10.95 14.32 18.11
C LEU A 64 12.15 13.37 18.06
N ASP A 65 12.88 13.31 19.16
CA ASP A 65 13.86 12.26 19.44
C ASP A 65 13.54 11.54 20.76
N LEU A 66 14.20 10.40 20.99
CA LEU A 66 14.20 9.74 22.28
C LEU A 66 15.47 8.92 22.47
N GLU A 67 15.79 8.65 23.73
CA GLU A 67 16.85 7.75 24.14
C GLU A 67 16.25 6.64 25.00
N VAL A 68 16.72 5.42 24.78
CA VAL A 68 16.29 4.24 25.53
C VAL A 68 17.48 3.33 25.77
N THR A 69 17.56 2.72 26.95
CA THR A 69 18.57 1.71 27.24
C THR A 69 18.53 0.59 26.21
N ALA A 70 19.70 0.23 25.69
CA ALA A 70 19.88 -0.85 24.75
C ALA A 70 19.60 -2.19 25.45
N ASP A 71 18.46 -2.78 25.14
CA ASP A 71 18.06 -4.11 25.58
C ASP A 71 17.28 -4.76 24.43
N GLU A 72 17.86 -5.81 23.84
CA GLU A 72 17.28 -6.51 22.69
C GLU A 72 15.93 -7.16 22.99
N ARG A 73 15.58 -7.33 24.29
CA ARG A 73 14.28 -7.87 24.73
C ARG A 73 13.29 -6.78 25.13
N SER A 74 13.64 -5.50 24.91
CA SER A 74 12.82 -4.37 25.33
C SER A 74 11.56 -4.22 24.49
N SER A 75 10.40 -4.39 25.14
CA SER A 75 9.09 -4.07 24.57
C SER A 75 8.95 -2.60 24.16
N ALA A 76 9.72 -1.69 24.76
CA ALA A 76 9.73 -0.28 24.37
C ALA A 76 10.46 -0.06 23.04
N ILE A 77 11.60 -0.72 22.81
CA ILE A 77 12.31 -0.66 21.51
C ILE A 77 11.40 -1.17 20.38
N ALA A 78 10.77 -2.33 20.57
CA ALA A 78 9.84 -2.88 19.60
C ALA A 78 8.61 -1.97 19.36
N LEU A 79 8.18 -1.23 20.38
CA LEU A 79 7.12 -0.22 20.24
C LEU A 79 7.60 0.98 19.41
N TYR A 80 8.79 1.53 19.69
CA TYR A 80 9.34 2.67 18.96
C TYR A 80 9.53 2.36 17.48
N GLU A 81 10.20 1.25 17.15
CA GLU A 81 10.47 0.86 15.76
C GLU A 81 9.17 0.63 14.97
N ARG A 82 8.18 -0.06 15.57
CA ARG A 82 6.87 -0.26 14.94
C ARG A 82 6.03 1.02 14.86
N THR A 83 6.33 2.04 15.65
CA THR A 83 5.62 3.33 15.61
C THR A 83 6.37 4.41 14.82
N GLY A 84 7.38 4.04 14.03
CA GLY A 84 8.01 4.97 13.08
C GLY A 84 9.26 5.68 13.56
N TRP A 85 9.80 5.28 14.71
CA TRP A 85 11.06 5.78 15.20
C TRP A 85 12.21 5.04 14.52
N ARG A 86 13.23 5.78 14.06
CA ARG A 86 14.42 5.22 13.43
C ARG A 86 15.62 5.36 14.36
N ARG A 87 16.30 4.26 14.67
CA ARG A 87 17.55 4.29 15.42
C ARG A 87 18.62 5.01 14.61
N THR A 88 19.25 6.02 15.19
CA THR A 88 20.32 6.80 14.56
C THR A 88 21.70 6.48 15.11
N GLY A 89 21.78 5.86 16.29
CA GLY A 89 23.04 5.43 16.87
C GLY A 89 22.87 4.71 18.20
N THR A 90 24.00 4.25 18.72
CA THR A 90 24.15 3.71 20.07
C THR A 90 25.33 4.40 20.73
N GLU A 91 25.14 4.89 21.94
CA GLU A 91 26.18 5.53 22.74
C GLU A 91 26.25 4.95 24.15
N GLN A 92 27.39 5.09 24.81
CA GLN A 92 27.52 4.71 26.21
C GLN A 92 27.03 5.85 27.10
N ALA A 93 26.11 5.55 28.02
CA ALA A 93 25.62 6.50 29.01
C ALA A 93 26.75 6.96 29.93
N SER A 94 26.60 8.17 30.47
CA SER A 94 27.51 8.71 31.49
C SER A 94 27.32 8.08 32.88
N TRP A 95 26.28 7.26 33.04
CA TRP A 95 25.99 6.50 34.26
C TRP A 95 26.11 4.99 34.03
N THR A 96 26.35 4.28 35.12
CA THR A 96 26.43 2.81 35.14
C THR A 96 25.14 2.18 35.66
N GLY A 97 24.96 0.91 35.36
CA GLY A 97 23.89 0.11 35.92
C GLY A 97 24.14 -0.24 37.39
N PRO A 98 23.18 -0.90 38.05
CA PRO A 98 23.26 -1.19 39.49
C PRO A 98 24.50 -2.00 39.91
N SER A 99 25.12 -2.74 38.99
CA SER A 99 26.32 -3.56 39.26
C SER A 99 27.61 -2.89 38.74
N GLY A 100 27.56 -1.61 38.35
CA GLY A 100 28.70 -0.85 37.83
C GLY A 100 28.99 -1.07 36.34
N GLU A 101 28.13 -1.83 35.64
CA GLU A 101 28.27 -2.11 34.23
C GLU A 101 27.98 -0.88 33.35
N PRO A 102 28.69 -0.70 32.23
CA PRO A 102 28.36 0.30 31.23
C PRO A 102 26.93 0.13 30.71
N VAL A 103 26.15 1.22 30.67
CA VAL A 103 24.83 1.24 30.06
C VAL A 103 24.97 1.80 28.64
N LEU A 104 24.41 1.11 27.65
CA LEU A 104 24.29 1.63 26.29
C LEU A 104 22.91 2.24 26.09
N LEU A 105 22.84 3.37 25.38
CA LEU A 105 21.60 4.05 24.98
C LEU A 105 21.48 3.98 23.46
N HIS A 106 20.32 3.56 22.98
CA HIS A 106 19.92 3.76 21.59
C HIS A 106 19.26 5.11 21.45
N ARG A 107 19.74 5.91 20.50
CA ARG A 107 19.11 7.16 20.09
C ARG A 107 18.18 6.90 18.92
N TYR A 108 16.98 7.44 19.00
CA TYR A 108 15.95 7.36 17.96
C TYR A 108 15.50 8.76 17.57
N VAL A 109 15.18 8.92 16.28
CA VAL A 109 14.45 10.09 15.77
C VAL A 109 13.13 9.63 15.19
N LEU A 110 12.07 10.41 15.40
CA LEU A 110 10.79 10.17 14.77
C LEU A 110 10.87 10.58 13.30
N GLN A 111 10.56 9.67 12.38
CA GLN A 111 10.40 10.07 10.99
C GLN A 111 9.18 10.98 10.87
N ARG A 112 9.36 12.18 10.30
CA ARG A 112 8.24 13.09 10.03
C ARG A 112 7.21 12.39 9.17
N ASP A 113 5.95 12.73 9.42
CA ASP A 113 4.86 12.34 8.54
C ASP A 113 5.19 12.81 7.12
N GLN A 114 5.23 11.86 6.19
CA GLN A 114 5.53 12.16 4.80
C GLN A 114 4.23 12.09 4.02
N GLN A 115 3.83 13.21 3.43
CA GLN A 115 2.80 13.18 2.41
C GLN A 115 3.38 12.48 1.18
N LEU A 116 2.80 11.34 0.84
CA LEU A 116 3.13 10.60 -0.36
C LEU A 116 2.26 11.14 -1.49
N ALA A 117 2.89 11.50 -2.61
CA ALA A 117 2.19 11.86 -3.83
C ALA A 117 1.98 10.60 -4.68
N GLY A 118 0.73 10.30 -5.02
CA GLY A 118 0.35 9.17 -5.87
C GLY A 118 -1.17 9.06 -5.98
N GLY A 119 -1.70 8.97 -7.20
CA GLY A 119 -3.14 8.88 -7.46
C GLY A 119 -3.93 10.16 -7.13
N VAL A 120 -5.23 9.99 -6.88
CA VAL A 120 -6.17 11.09 -6.60
C VAL A 120 -6.21 11.46 -5.11
N ASN A 121 -5.76 10.56 -4.23
CA ASN A 121 -5.91 10.66 -2.79
C ASN A 121 -4.65 11.21 -2.11
N THR A 122 -4.83 11.92 -1.01
CA THR A 122 -3.72 12.31 -0.13
C THR A 122 -3.40 11.17 0.83
N VAL A 123 -2.22 10.56 0.68
CA VAL A 123 -1.74 9.48 1.55
C VAL A 123 -0.66 10.02 2.49
N THR A 124 -0.82 9.76 3.79
CA THR A 124 0.16 10.17 4.80
C THR A 124 0.89 8.94 5.32
N ARG A 125 2.21 8.89 5.13
CA ARG A 125 3.05 7.89 5.80
C ARG A 125 3.34 8.34 7.22
N ILE A 126 2.99 7.49 8.18
CA ILE A 126 3.27 7.68 9.61
C ILE A 126 4.09 6.47 10.06
N GLY A 127 5.42 6.66 10.14
CA GLY A 127 6.33 5.57 10.47
C GLY A 127 6.38 4.45 9.41
N ASN A 128 5.99 3.23 9.81
CA ASN A 128 5.89 2.06 8.93
C ASN A 128 4.44 1.79 8.47
N ARG A 129 3.55 2.78 8.60
CA ARG A 129 2.15 2.71 8.18
C ARG A 129 1.85 3.80 7.16
N VAL A 130 0.85 3.55 6.33
CA VAL A 130 0.19 4.56 5.52
C VAL A 130 -1.23 4.76 6.03
N HIS A 131 -1.62 6.03 6.14
CA HIS A 131 -2.96 6.48 6.47
C HIS A 131 -3.55 7.12 5.22
N ARG A 132 -4.65 6.56 4.73
CA ARG A 132 -5.28 6.97 3.46
C ARG A 132 -6.79 7.12 3.61
N PRO A 133 -7.47 7.93 2.78
CA PRO A 133 -8.92 8.07 2.83
C PRO A 133 -9.60 6.70 2.74
N ALA A 134 -10.59 6.46 3.61
CA ALA A 134 -11.45 5.28 3.53
C ALA A 134 -12.66 5.57 2.62
N GLY A 135 -13.17 4.52 1.97
CA GLY A 135 -14.39 4.55 1.15
C GLY A 135 -15.34 3.43 1.56
N GLU A 136 -16.49 3.35 0.88
CA GLU A 136 -17.51 2.31 1.13
C GLU A 136 -16.96 0.89 0.92
N TRP A 137 -15.92 0.75 0.10
CA TRP A 137 -15.24 -0.52 -0.19
C TRP A 137 -14.16 -0.90 0.83
N THR A 138 -13.75 0.01 1.71
CA THR A 138 -12.68 -0.23 2.70
C THR A 138 -12.95 -1.47 3.56
N PRO A 139 -14.18 -1.75 4.06
CA PRO A 139 -14.46 -2.99 4.77
C PRO A 139 -14.16 -4.26 3.96
N ALA A 140 -14.47 -4.29 2.66
CA ALA A 140 -14.18 -5.41 1.77
C ALA A 140 -12.66 -5.57 1.56
N VAL A 141 -11.95 -4.46 1.31
CA VAL A 141 -10.49 -4.45 1.13
C VAL A 141 -9.77 -4.92 2.40
N GLN A 142 -10.16 -4.45 3.58
CA GLN A 142 -9.54 -4.90 4.82
C GLN A 142 -9.79 -6.39 5.09
N ALA A 143 -10.98 -6.90 4.76
CA ALA A 143 -11.27 -8.33 4.86
C ALA A 143 -10.41 -9.15 3.89
N LEU A 144 -10.24 -8.68 2.66
CA LEU A 144 -9.37 -9.28 1.66
C LEU A 144 -7.91 -9.32 2.13
N LEU A 145 -7.34 -8.18 2.58
CA LEU A 145 -5.94 -8.12 3.02
C LEU A 145 -5.67 -9.02 4.25
N LYS A 146 -6.62 -9.11 5.19
CA LYS A 146 -6.54 -10.06 6.31
C LYS A 146 -6.58 -11.52 5.84
N HIS A 147 -7.40 -11.82 4.83
CA HIS A 147 -7.43 -13.14 4.23
C HIS A 147 -6.11 -13.49 3.54
N LEU A 148 -5.55 -12.58 2.74
CA LEU A 148 -4.24 -12.75 2.09
C LEU A 148 -3.14 -13.02 3.12
N GLU A 149 -3.13 -12.29 4.24
CA GLU A 149 -2.21 -12.54 5.34
C GLU A 149 -2.39 -13.96 5.92
N SER A 150 -3.63 -14.40 6.12
CA SER A 150 -3.93 -15.76 6.61
C SER A 150 -3.48 -16.87 5.64
N LYS A 151 -3.38 -16.54 4.34
CA LYS A 151 -2.86 -17.44 3.29
C LYS A 151 -1.33 -17.39 3.15
N GLY A 152 -0.66 -16.53 3.92
CA GLY A 152 0.78 -16.33 3.82
C GLY A 152 1.20 -15.57 2.56
N PHE A 153 0.28 -14.87 1.89
CA PHE A 153 0.62 -14.02 0.76
C PHE A 153 1.31 -12.74 1.27
N THR A 154 2.60 -12.60 0.99
CA THR A 154 3.44 -11.52 1.54
C THR A 154 3.60 -10.31 0.63
N ALA A 155 3.10 -10.38 -0.61
CA ALA A 155 3.21 -9.33 -1.63
C ALA A 155 2.01 -8.36 -1.62
N ALA A 156 1.47 -8.07 -0.43
CA ALA A 156 0.42 -7.08 -0.18
C ALA A 156 0.62 -6.44 1.21
N PRO A 157 0.12 -5.22 1.45
CA PRO A 157 0.17 -4.62 2.78
C PRO A 157 -0.83 -5.29 3.73
N ARG A 158 -0.51 -5.35 5.02
CA ARG A 158 -1.48 -5.74 6.06
C ARG A 158 -2.42 -4.59 6.39
N ALA A 159 -3.67 -4.92 6.71
CA ALA A 159 -4.67 -3.97 7.18
C ALA A 159 -4.66 -3.85 8.71
N HIS A 160 -4.73 -2.62 9.23
CA HIS A 160 -4.67 -2.31 10.67
C HIS A 160 -5.92 -1.59 11.20
N GLY A 161 -7.02 -1.62 10.46
CA GLY A 161 -8.26 -0.93 10.84
C GLY A 161 -8.30 0.51 10.37
N LEU A 162 -9.03 1.35 11.09
CA LEU A 162 -9.14 2.78 10.84
C LEU A 162 -8.45 3.56 11.96
N ASP A 163 -7.94 4.75 11.65
CA ASP A 163 -7.47 5.69 12.68
C ASP A 163 -8.63 6.50 13.29
N ALA A 164 -8.29 7.42 14.20
CA ALA A 164 -9.27 8.23 14.91
C ALA A 164 -10.03 9.20 13.98
N GLU A 165 -9.46 9.53 12.83
CA GLU A 165 -10.02 10.39 11.80
C GLU A 165 -10.81 9.58 10.74
N GLY A 166 -10.90 8.26 10.90
CA GLY A 166 -11.60 7.37 9.97
C GLY A 166 -10.80 7.01 8.72
N ARG A 167 -9.49 7.28 8.67
CA ARG A 167 -8.61 6.88 7.56
C ARG A 167 -8.23 5.41 7.68
N GLU A 168 -8.13 4.74 6.55
CA GLU A 168 -7.62 3.38 6.49
C GLU A 168 -6.12 3.34 6.82
N ILE A 169 -5.73 2.38 7.66
CA ILE A 169 -4.33 2.15 8.05
C ILE A 169 -3.81 0.86 7.41
N LEU A 170 -2.80 0.97 6.55
CA LEU A 170 -2.11 -0.17 5.93
C LEU A 170 -0.60 -0.17 6.24
N ASP A 171 0.07 -1.29 6.03
CA ASP A 171 1.55 -1.33 6.01
C ASP A 171 2.11 -0.36 4.96
N PHE A 172 3.15 0.40 5.31
CA PHE A 172 4.02 1.02 4.31
C PHE A 172 5.01 -0.03 3.81
N ILE A 173 5.02 -0.29 2.49
CA ILE A 173 5.97 -1.22 1.86
C ILE A 173 7.17 -0.43 1.32
N PRO A 174 8.38 -0.62 1.86
CA PRO A 174 9.56 0.11 1.38
C PRO A 174 9.97 -0.35 -0.02
N GLY A 175 10.09 0.59 -0.94
CA GLY A 175 10.59 0.39 -2.29
C GLY A 175 10.27 1.59 -3.18
N GLU A 176 10.53 1.41 -4.46
CA GLU A 176 10.27 2.39 -5.52
C GLU A 176 8.93 2.07 -6.18
N VAL A 177 8.16 3.11 -6.52
CA VAL A 177 6.92 2.98 -7.28
C VAL A 177 7.13 3.69 -8.62
N PRO A 178 7.24 2.94 -9.73
CA PRO A 178 7.46 3.53 -11.05
C PRO A 178 6.28 4.39 -11.54
N THR A 179 6.54 5.28 -12.50
CA THR A 179 5.46 6.00 -13.20
C THR A 179 4.72 5.09 -14.18
N SER A 180 3.60 5.55 -14.72
CA SER A 180 2.79 4.78 -15.68
C SER A 180 3.57 4.37 -16.95
N GLU A 181 4.52 5.19 -17.37
CA GLU A 181 5.31 5.02 -18.60
C GLU A 181 6.54 4.13 -18.40
N ALA A 182 6.84 3.73 -17.15
CA ALA A 182 8.05 3.00 -16.84
C ALA A 182 8.08 1.63 -17.54
N HIS A 183 9.18 1.36 -18.25
CA HIS A 183 9.46 0.05 -18.80
C HIS A 183 10.13 -0.83 -17.75
N VAL A 184 9.56 -2.02 -17.51
CA VAL A 184 10.18 -3.06 -16.68
C VAL A 184 10.98 -4.05 -17.53
N THR A 185 11.98 -4.69 -16.95
CA THR A 185 12.71 -5.77 -17.64
C THR A 185 11.81 -6.99 -17.85
N ASP A 186 12.25 -7.94 -18.69
CA ASP A 186 11.52 -9.18 -18.95
C ASP A 186 11.43 -10.08 -17.71
N GLU A 187 12.48 -10.08 -16.88
CA GLU A 187 12.51 -10.78 -15.60
C GLU A 187 11.47 -10.19 -14.65
N ALA A 188 11.48 -8.86 -14.49
CA ALA A 188 10.51 -8.16 -13.67
C ALA A 188 9.06 -8.35 -14.18
N LEU A 189 8.86 -8.33 -15.51
CA LEU A 189 7.58 -8.59 -16.14
C LEU A 189 7.04 -9.99 -15.79
N SER A 190 7.90 -11.00 -15.86
CA SER A 190 7.57 -12.39 -15.51
C SER A 190 7.26 -12.51 -14.01
N GLU A 191 8.02 -11.83 -13.15
CA GLU A 191 7.80 -11.82 -11.70
C GLU A 191 6.49 -11.15 -11.32
N VAL A 192 6.07 -10.08 -12.01
CA VAL A 192 4.74 -9.47 -11.83
C VAL A 192 3.65 -10.48 -12.20
N ALA A 193 3.80 -11.21 -13.31
CA ALA A 193 2.82 -12.22 -13.72
C ALA A 193 2.68 -13.35 -12.69
N VAL A 194 3.80 -13.83 -12.15
CA VAL A 194 3.83 -14.84 -11.08
C VAL A 194 3.21 -14.30 -9.80
N MET A 195 3.53 -13.06 -9.40
CA MET A 195 2.94 -12.41 -8.23
C MET A 195 1.42 -12.27 -8.37
N LEU A 196 0.93 -11.84 -9.54
CA LEU A 196 -0.50 -11.73 -9.84
C LEU A 196 -1.19 -13.10 -9.76
N ARG A 197 -0.55 -14.15 -10.28
CA ARG A 197 -1.06 -15.52 -10.16
C ARG A 197 -1.16 -15.96 -8.70
N ALA A 198 -0.12 -15.72 -7.91
CA ALA A 198 -0.11 -16.04 -6.49
C ALA A 198 -1.18 -15.27 -5.70
N PHE A 199 -1.41 -14.00 -6.04
CA PHE A 199 -2.51 -13.20 -5.48
C PHE A 199 -3.86 -13.85 -5.80
N HIS A 200 -4.14 -14.14 -7.08
CA HIS A 200 -5.39 -14.77 -7.50
C HIS A 200 -5.62 -16.12 -6.82
N ASP A 201 -4.62 -17.00 -6.78
CA ASP A 201 -4.74 -18.32 -6.16
C ASP A 201 -4.98 -18.21 -4.64
N ALA A 202 -4.43 -17.18 -3.98
CA ALA A 202 -4.69 -16.88 -2.57
C ALA A 202 -6.11 -16.36 -2.29
N THR A 203 -6.93 -16.12 -3.31
CA THR A 203 -8.31 -15.61 -3.15
C THR A 203 -9.39 -16.64 -3.48
N LEU A 204 -9.01 -17.86 -3.91
CA LEU A 204 -9.95 -18.87 -4.40
C LEU A 204 -11.03 -19.29 -3.39
N ASP A 205 -10.71 -19.24 -2.09
CA ASP A 205 -11.65 -19.54 -1.00
C ASP A 205 -11.98 -18.32 -0.13
N PHE A 206 -11.71 -17.11 -0.64
CA PHE A 206 -12.13 -15.89 0.02
C PHE A 206 -13.65 -15.72 -0.11
N THR A 207 -14.32 -15.61 1.04
CA THR A 207 -15.72 -15.21 1.12
C THR A 207 -15.77 -13.80 1.72
N PRO A 208 -16.23 -12.78 0.98
CA PRO A 208 -16.37 -11.44 1.54
C PRO A 208 -17.40 -11.44 2.69
N PRO A 209 -17.23 -10.58 3.71
CA PRO A 209 -18.25 -10.42 4.73
C PRO A 209 -19.60 -10.02 4.11
N PRO A 210 -20.74 -10.33 4.76
CA PRO A 210 -22.03 -9.86 4.29
C PRO A 210 -22.07 -8.33 4.26
N ASP A 211 -22.85 -7.77 3.33
CA ASP A 211 -23.16 -6.34 3.24
C ASP A 211 -21.95 -5.40 3.02
N VAL A 212 -20.83 -5.91 2.52
CA VAL A 212 -19.71 -5.06 2.07
C VAL A 212 -19.91 -4.60 0.63
N ALA A 213 -19.56 -3.35 0.35
CA ALA A 213 -19.53 -2.82 -1.00
C ALA A 213 -18.16 -3.06 -1.64
N TRP A 214 -18.12 -3.18 -2.96
CA TRP A 214 -16.90 -3.14 -3.76
C TRP A 214 -16.89 -1.86 -4.58
N HIS A 215 -15.72 -1.26 -4.81
CA HIS A 215 -15.63 -0.04 -5.61
C HIS A 215 -16.04 -0.31 -7.07
N PHE A 216 -15.50 -1.38 -7.65
CA PHE A 216 -15.99 -1.92 -8.91
C PHE A 216 -17.00 -3.03 -8.67
N ALA A 217 -18.04 -3.04 -9.49
CA ALA A 217 -19.07 -4.07 -9.42
C ALA A 217 -18.45 -5.46 -9.70
N PRO A 218 -18.81 -6.50 -8.93
CA PRO A 218 -18.41 -7.86 -9.23
C PRO A 218 -18.80 -8.29 -10.65
N ARG A 219 -17.97 -9.14 -11.27
CA ARG A 219 -18.18 -9.63 -12.64
C ARG A 219 -18.24 -11.16 -12.65
N ALA A 220 -19.22 -11.72 -13.37
CA ALA A 220 -19.33 -13.17 -13.55
C ALA A 220 -18.52 -13.66 -14.77
N PRO A 221 -17.93 -14.87 -14.72
CA PRO A 221 -17.78 -15.71 -13.52
C PRO A 221 -16.80 -15.09 -12.50
N ALA A 222 -17.19 -15.07 -11.23
CA ALA A 222 -16.33 -14.57 -10.15
C ALA A 222 -15.40 -15.70 -9.67
N GLU A 223 -14.35 -15.98 -10.45
CA GLU A 223 -13.40 -17.07 -10.18
C GLU A 223 -12.43 -16.74 -9.04
N VAL A 224 -12.04 -15.47 -8.95
CA VAL A 224 -11.05 -14.94 -8.02
C VAL A 224 -11.45 -13.52 -7.61
N VAL A 225 -10.76 -12.95 -6.63
CA VAL A 225 -10.78 -11.50 -6.46
C VAL A 225 -9.70 -10.90 -7.35
N CYS A 226 -10.10 -10.10 -8.33
CA CYS A 226 -9.18 -9.27 -9.10
C CYS A 226 -8.78 -8.06 -8.27
N HIS A 227 -7.55 -7.58 -8.43
CA HIS A 227 -7.09 -6.31 -7.87
C HIS A 227 -7.71 -5.13 -8.61
N GLY A 228 -7.93 -5.25 -9.92
CA GLY A 228 -8.66 -4.27 -10.72
C GLY A 228 -7.82 -3.11 -11.27
N ASP A 229 -6.61 -2.88 -10.74
CA ASP A 229 -5.70 -1.83 -11.21
C ASP A 229 -4.21 -2.21 -11.05
N VAL A 230 -3.85 -3.43 -11.45
CA VAL A 230 -2.45 -3.91 -11.46
C VAL A 230 -1.66 -3.17 -12.54
N ALA A 231 -0.79 -2.26 -12.13
CA ALA A 231 -0.01 -1.38 -12.99
C ALA A 231 1.32 -0.99 -12.33
N PRO A 232 2.32 -0.47 -13.07
CA PRO A 232 3.59 -0.06 -12.48
C PRO A 232 3.44 0.89 -11.28
N TYR A 233 2.52 1.85 -11.34
CA TYR A 233 2.29 2.81 -10.27
C TYR A 233 1.59 2.22 -9.02
N ASN A 234 1.10 0.98 -9.10
CA ASN A 234 0.48 0.24 -7.99
C ASN A 234 1.30 -1.00 -7.61
N THR A 235 2.55 -1.07 -8.07
CA THR A 235 3.49 -2.14 -7.74
C THR A 235 4.75 -1.53 -7.16
N VAL A 236 5.12 -1.98 -5.97
CA VAL A 236 6.36 -1.58 -5.31
C VAL A 236 7.50 -2.45 -5.82
N PHE A 237 8.61 -1.85 -6.17
CA PHE A 237 9.83 -2.49 -6.64
C PHE A 237 10.99 -2.31 -5.66
N ARG A 238 11.91 -3.26 -5.63
CA ARG A 238 13.20 -3.16 -4.95
C ARG A 238 14.26 -3.78 -5.84
N ASP A 239 15.31 -3.02 -6.11
CA ASP A 239 16.41 -3.45 -6.98
C ASP A 239 15.91 -3.96 -8.35
N GLY A 240 14.92 -3.26 -8.92
CA GLY A 240 14.30 -3.60 -10.21
C GLY A 240 13.30 -4.76 -10.19
N ARG A 241 13.02 -5.38 -9.03
CA ARG A 241 12.12 -6.54 -8.91
C ARG A 241 10.84 -6.19 -8.15
N PRO A 242 9.66 -6.68 -8.56
CA PRO A 242 8.40 -6.41 -7.88
C PRO A 242 8.37 -7.10 -6.51
N VAL A 243 7.95 -6.38 -5.46
CA VAL A 243 7.87 -6.90 -4.08
C VAL A 243 6.47 -6.89 -3.49
N ALA A 244 5.59 -5.99 -3.92
CA ALA A 244 4.20 -5.97 -3.47
C ALA A 244 3.27 -5.22 -4.44
N LEU A 245 2.01 -5.63 -4.47
CA LEU A 245 0.90 -4.84 -4.98
C LEU A 245 0.38 -3.91 -3.88
N ILE A 246 -0.08 -2.72 -4.27
CA ILE A 246 -0.68 -1.71 -3.40
C ILE A 246 -1.93 -1.12 -4.06
N ASP A 247 -2.73 -0.41 -3.28
CA ASP A 247 -3.96 0.25 -3.72
C ASP A 247 -5.07 -0.71 -4.20
N PHE A 248 -5.59 -1.49 -3.26
CA PHE A 248 -6.63 -2.50 -3.49
C PHE A 248 -8.05 -1.93 -3.60
N ASP A 249 -8.22 -0.61 -3.73
CA ASP A 249 -9.54 0.03 -3.77
C ASP A 249 -10.45 -0.54 -4.85
N THR A 250 -9.86 -0.82 -6.01
CA THR A 250 -10.57 -1.34 -7.17
C THR A 250 -10.72 -2.87 -7.18
N ALA A 251 -10.35 -3.53 -6.07
CA ALA A 251 -10.50 -4.98 -5.95
C ALA A 251 -11.96 -5.38 -6.05
N HIS A 252 -12.25 -6.51 -6.70
CA HIS A 252 -13.60 -7.04 -6.86
C HIS A 252 -13.58 -8.50 -7.34
N PRO A 253 -14.59 -9.32 -7.01
CA PRO A 253 -14.74 -10.66 -7.58
C PRO A 253 -14.97 -10.61 -9.09
N ALA A 254 -14.14 -11.30 -9.87
CA ALA A 254 -14.17 -11.27 -11.33
C ALA A 254 -13.44 -12.49 -11.96
N PRO A 255 -13.55 -12.70 -13.29
CA PRO A 255 -12.75 -13.71 -13.97
C PRO A 255 -11.28 -13.31 -13.93
N ARG A 256 -10.35 -14.25 -13.67
CA ARG A 256 -8.91 -13.94 -13.56
C ARG A 256 -8.34 -13.23 -14.79
N VAL A 257 -8.85 -13.58 -15.98
CA VAL A 257 -8.42 -13.00 -17.26
C VAL A 257 -8.72 -11.50 -17.34
N TRP A 258 -9.70 -10.99 -16.59
CA TRP A 258 -10.04 -9.57 -16.50
C TRP A 258 -8.89 -8.74 -15.92
N ASP A 259 -8.27 -9.23 -14.84
CA ASP A 259 -7.11 -8.57 -14.23
C ASP A 259 -5.83 -8.80 -15.05
N VAL A 260 -5.63 -10.03 -15.54
CA VAL A 260 -4.44 -10.38 -16.32
C VAL A 260 -4.36 -9.56 -17.61
N ALA A 261 -5.49 -9.35 -18.30
CA ALA A 261 -5.55 -8.53 -19.49
C ALA A 261 -5.18 -7.07 -19.21
N TYR A 262 -5.64 -6.53 -18.07
CA TYR A 262 -5.28 -5.18 -17.66
C TYR A 262 -3.81 -5.06 -17.29
N ALA A 263 -3.30 -5.96 -16.45
CA ALA A 263 -1.90 -5.99 -16.04
C ALA A 263 -0.97 -6.11 -17.25
N ALA A 264 -1.29 -7.01 -18.19
CA ALA A 264 -0.54 -7.16 -19.43
C ALA A 264 -0.57 -5.86 -20.24
N TYR A 265 -1.72 -5.23 -20.43
CA TYR A 265 -1.81 -3.92 -21.11
C TYR A 265 -0.86 -2.89 -20.48
N ARG A 266 -0.79 -2.81 -19.14
CA ARG A 266 0.04 -1.83 -18.42
C ARG A 266 1.53 -2.13 -18.45
N PHE A 267 1.94 -3.37 -18.23
CA PHE A 267 3.35 -3.74 -18.10
C PHE A 267 4.03 -4.12 -19.42
N VAL A 268 3.27 -4.68 -20.36
CA VAL A 268 3.74 -4.91 -21.73
C VAL A 268 3.68 -3.61 -22.54
N GLN A 269 2.80 -2.69 -22.14
CA GLN A 269 2.50 -1.45 -22.83
C GLN A 269 1.97 -1.71 -24.25
N LEU A 270 0.75 -2.28 -24.32
CA LEU A 270 0.04 -2.49 -25.58
C LEU A 270 -0.47 -1.16 -26.15
N VAL A 271 0.46 -0.31 -26.58
CA VAL A 271 0.23 1.10 -26.94
C VAL A 271 0.87 1.44 -28.29
N GLU A 272 0.32 2.42 -28.99
CA GLU A 272 0.76 2.83 -30.32
C GLU A 272 2.16 3.46 -30.32
N ASP A 273 2.42 4.35 -29.36
CA ASP A 273 3.67 5.11 -29.25
C ASP A 273 4.79 4.35 -28.50
N GLY A 274 4.68 3.01 -28.42
CA GLY A 274 5.59 2.14 -27.68
C GLY A 274 6.64 1.44 -28.55
N VAL A 275 7.21 0.36 -28.02
CA VAL A 275 8.08 -0.55 -28.80
C VAL A 275 7.29 -1.18 -29.96
N PRO A 276 7.94 -1.68 -31.03
CA PRO A 276 7.24 -2.31 -32.15
C PRO A 276 6.27 -3.42 -31.72
N ALA A 277 5.15 -3.58 -32.43
CA ALA A 277 4.11 -4.55 -32.07
C ALA A 277 4.63 -6.00 -31.93
N ALA A 278 5.66 -6.38 -32.68
CA ALA A 278 6.31 -7.69 -32.54
C ALA A 278 6.98 -7.87 -31.17
N GLU A 279 7.60 -6.82 -30.62
CA GLU A 279 8.22 -6.86 -29.30
C GLU A 279 7.17 -6.81 -28.18
N GLN A 280 6.11 -6.02 -28.35
CA GLN A 280 4.93 -6.07 -27.48
C GLN A 280 4.35 -7.49 -27.45
N ALA A 281 4.22 -8.15 -28.61
CA ALA A 281 3.70 -9.51 -28.70
C ALA A 281 4.60 -10.54 -28.02
N ARG A 282 5.94 -10.44 -28.19
CA ARG A 282 6.90 -11.30 -27.50
C ARG A 282 6.79 -11.17 -25.97
N ARG A 283 6.71 -9.93 -25.46
CA ARG A 283 6.54 -9.66 -24.02
C ARG A 283 5.17 -10.08 -23.50
N LEU A 284 4.12 -9.98 -24.31
CA LEU A 284 2.79 -10.48 -23.99
C LEU A 284 2.79 -12.00 -23.82
N ALA A 285 3.47 -12.73 -24.72
CA ALA A 285 3.66 -14.17 -24.60
C ALA A 285 4.39 -14.53 -23.29
N LEU A 286 5.50 -13.84 -23.01
CA LEU A 286 6.25 -14.02 -21.77
C LEU A 286 5.38 -13.82 -20.52
N PHE A 287 4.58 -12.76 -20.47
CA PHE A 287 3.67 -12.49 -19.36
C PHE A 287 2.58 -13.58 -19.21
N ALA A 288 1.98 -14.00 -20.32
CA ALA A 288 0.96 -15.05 -20.34
C ALA A 288 1.51 -16.41 -19.89
N ASP A 289 2.74 -16.75 -20.31
CA ASP A 289 3.47 -17.95 -19.93
C ASP A 289 3.81 -17.93 -18.43
N ALA A 290 4.39 -16.84 -17.93
CA ALA A 290 4.77 -16.69 -16.53
C ALA A 290 3.56 -16.73 -15.57
N TYR A 291 2.42 -16.17 -15.97
CA TYR A 291 1.17 -16.31 -15.22
C TYR A 291 0.62 -17.77 -15.22
N GLY A 292 0.96 -18.53 -16.28
CA GLY A 292 0.41 -19.86 -16.52
C GLY A 292 -1.04 -19.81 -17.03
N LEU A 293 -1.35 -18.88 -17.94
CA LEU A 293 -2.68 -18.81 -18.56
C LEU A 293 -3.00 -20.08 -19.33
N SER A 294 -4.23 -20.59 -19.18
CA SER A 294 -4.72 -21.73 -19.96
C SER A 294 -4.85 -21.36 -21.44
N GLY A 295 -4.88 -22.37 -22.33
CA GLY A 295 -5.16 -22.14 -23.75
C GLY A 295 -6.51 -21.47 -24.01
N THR A 296 -7.50 -21.72 -23.14
CA THR A 296 -8.81 -21.07 -23.21
C THR A 296 -8.71 -19.59 -22.82
N ASP A 297 -8.04 -19.27 -21.71
CA ASP A 297 -7.88 -17.88 -21.25
C ASP A 297 -7.02 -17.05 -22.23
N ARG A 298 -5.99 -17.67 -22.83
CA ARG A 298 -5.18 -17.05 -23.90
C ARG A 298 -6.04 -16.64 -25.08
N GLY A 299 -7.02 -17.45 -25.46
CA GLY A 299 -7.98 -17.13 -26.51
C GLY A 299 -8.83 -15.90 -26.22
N PHE A 300 -9.12 -15.62 -24.93
CA PHE A 300 -9.92 -14.47 -24.52
C PHE A 300 -9.10 -13.22 -24.19
N LEU A 301 -7.76 -13.32 -24.08
CA LEU A 301 -6.92 -12.27 -23.52
C LEU A 301 -7.05 -10.94 -24.27
N ILE A 302 -7.02 -10.97 -25.61
CA ILE A 302 -7.06 -9.75 -26.44
C ILE A 302 -8.44 -9.08 -26.40
N ASP A 303 -9.51 -9.86 -26.53
CA ASP A 303 -10.87 -9.35 -26.39
C ASP A 303 -11.13 -8.77 -25.01
N THR A 304 -10.60 -9.43 -23.97
CA THR A 304 -10.70 -8.98 -22.59
C THR A 304 -9.94 -7.68 -22.37
N ALA A 305 -8.75 -7.51 -22.95
CA ALA A 305 -8.00 -6.26 -22.88
C ALA A 305 -8.79 -5.10 -23.51
N ILE A 306 -9.35 -5.29 -24.70
CA ILE A 306 -10.20 -4.29 -25.36
C ILE A 306 -11.42 -3.94 -24.51
N ALA A 307 -12.14 -4.96 -24.00
CA ALA A 307 -13.31 -4.76 -23.17
C ALA A 307 -12.98 -4.03 -21.86
N ARG A 308 -11.83 -4.34 -21.24
CA ARG A 308 -11.35 -3.70 -20.01
C ARG A 308 -11.05 -2.22 -20.22
N LEU A 309 -10.41 -1.85 -21.33
CA LEU A 309 -10.13 -0.46 -21.67
C LEU A 309 -11.41 0.34 -21.94
N HIS A 310 -12.38 -0.25 -22.64
CA HIS A 310 -13.70 0.38 -22.78
C HIS A 310 -14.39 0.58 -21.43
N HIS A 311 -14.33 -0.41 -20.54
CA HIS A 311 -14.89 -0.28 -19.19
C HIS A 311 -14.25 0.86 -18.39
N LEU A 312 -12.94 1.08 -18.52
CA LEU A 312 -12.26 2.23 -17.89
C LEU A 312 -12.72 3.56 -18.46
N VAL A 313 -12.85 3.65 -19.78
CA VAL A 313 -13.34 4.86 -20.46
C VAL A 313 -14.77 5.19 -19.99
N ASP A 314 -15.64 4.19 -19.96
CA ASP A 314 -17.03 4.35 -19.51
C ASP A 314 -17.09 4.78 -18.04
N PHE A 315 -16.29 4.16 -17.18
CA PHE A 315 -16.18 4.53 -15.77
C PHE A 315 -15.70 5.97 -15.59
N MET A 316 -14.60 6.35 -16.25
CA MET A 316 -14.05 7.71 -16.17
C MET A 316 -15.06 8.76 -16.63
N ARG A 317 -15.76 8.51 -17.74
CA ARG A 317 -16.79 9.42 -18.27
C ARG A 317 -17.99 9.51 -17.34
N ALA A 318 -18.42 8.40 -16.75
CA ALA A 318 -19.50 8.39 -15.77
C ALA A 318 -19.14 9.19 -14.50
N GLN A 319 -17.93 9.01 -13.96
CA GLN A 319 -17.43 9.78 -12.82
C GLN A 319 -17.31 11.28 -13.13
N ALA A 320 -16.81 11.63 -14.32
CA ALA A 320 -16.76 13.02 -14.77
C ALA A 320 -18.17 13.63 -14.91
N ALA A 321 -19.13 12.89 -15.47
CA ALA A 321 -20.52 13.31 -15.59
C ALA A 321 -21.21 13.46 -14.22
N ALA A 322 -20.81 12.67 -13.23
CA ALA A 322 -21.23 12.81 -11.84
C ALA A 322 -20.55 13.97 -11.10
N GLY A 323 -19.64 14.71 -11.75
CA GLY A 323 -18.99 15.89 -11.21
C GLY A 323 -17.72 15.61 -10.39
N HIS A 324 -17.14 14.41 -10.46
CA HIS A 324 -15.94 14.09 -9.71
C HIS A 324 -14.71 14.88 -10.23
N PRO A 325 -14.09 15.77 -9.42
CA PRO A 325 -13.10 16.74 -9.92
C PRO A 325 -11.89 16.12 -10.64
N ALA A 326 -11.34 15.03 -10.10
CA ALA A 326 -10.20 14.34 -10.71
C ALA A 326 -10.54 13.69 -12.06
N PHE A 327 -11.67 12.99 -12.16
CA PHE A 327 -12.09 12.36 -13.42
C PHE A 327 -12.51 13.39 -14.47
N SER A 328 -13.13 14.50 -14.06
CA SER A 328 -13.40 15.63 -14.96
C SER A 328 -12.11 16.19 -15.55
N ARG A 329 -11.04 16.31 -14.75
CA ARG A 329 -9.71 16.71 -15.22
C ARG A 329 -9.11 15.67 -16.17
N HIS A 330 -9.12 14.39 -15.82
CA HIS A 330 -8.60 13.32 -16.68
C HIS A 330 -9.27 13.29 -18.06
N VAL A 331 -10.60 13.47 -18.12
CA VAL A 331 -11.34 13.54 -19.39
C VAL A 331 -10.95 14.81 -20.17
N ALA A 332 -10.84 15.96 -19.50
CA ALA A 332 -10.40 17.21 -20.15
C ALA A 332 -8.96 17.13 -20.70
N GLU A 333 -8.09 16.38 -20.03
CA GLU A 333 -6.70 16.10 -20.43
C GLU A 333 -6.59 14.98 -21.50
N GLY A 334 -7.73 14.37 -21.89
CA GLY A 334 -7.78 13.38 -22.96
C GLY A 334 -7.31 11.97 -22.56
N HIS A 335 -7.33 11.63 -21.28
CA HIS A 335 -6.97 10.29 -20.80
C HIS A 335 -7.92 9.22 -21.38
N ASP A 336 -9.21 9.53 -21.55
CA ASP A 336 -10.18 8.62 -22.16
C ASP A 336 -9.85 8.39 -23.65
N ALA A 337 -9.50 9.45 -24.37
CA ALA A 337 -9.05 9.37 -25.76
C ALA A 337 -7.74 8.58 -25.89
N TYR A 338 -6.83 8.67 -24.91
CA TYR A 338 -5.62 7.85 -24.85
C TYR A 338 -5.94 6.34 -24.79
N TYR A 339 -6.84 5.93 -23.89
CA TYR A 339 -7.25 4.52 -23.80
C TYR A 339 -7.95 4.04 -25.09
N LEU A 340 -8.77 4.89 -25.72
CA LEU A 340 -9.42 4.55 -27.00
C LEU A 340 -8.41 4.40 -28.16
N ARG A 341 -7.33 5.18 -28.20
CA ARG A 341 -6.24 4.96 -29.17
C ARG A 341 -5.54 3.62 -28.95
N ASN A 342 -5.30 3.25 -27.70
CA ASN A 342 -4.70 1.96 -27.38
C ASN A 342 -5.62 0.78 -27.72
N VAL A 343 -6.94 0.94 -27.58
CA VAL A 343 -7.92 -0.03 -28.12
C VAL A 343 -7.74 -0.21 -29.63
N GLU A 344 -7.61 0.88 -30.38
CA GLU A 344 -7.43 0.81 -31.83
C GLU A 344 -6.09 0.18 -32.22
N HIS A 345 -5.02 0.48 -31.49
CA HIS A 345 -3.72 -0.20 -31.65
C HIS A 345 -3.85 -1.72 -31.45
N ILE A 346 -4.50 -2.14 -30.36
CA ILE A 346 -4.72 -3.57 -30.08
C ILE A 346 -5.55 -4.22 -31.20
N ARG A 347 -6.57 -3.54 -31.73
CA ARG A 347 -7.37 -4.04 -32.86
C ARG A 347 -6.54 -4.18 -34.14
N ARG A 348 -5.77 -3.15 -34.49
CA ARG A 348 -4.91 -3.13 -35.67
C ARG A 348 -3.89 -4.26 -35.68
N HIS A 349 -3.33 -4.57 -34.51
CA HIS A 349 -2.31 -5.61 -34.33
C HIS A 349 -2.85 -6.93 -33.75
N ARG A 350 -4.18 -7.12 -33.71
CA ARG A 350 -4.83 -8.29 -33.12
C ARG A 350 -4.20 -9.61 -33.55
N GLY A 351 -4.03 -9.82 -34.85
CA GLY A 351 -3.48 -11.07 -35.37
C GLY A 351 -2.06 -11.37 -34.88
N VAL A 352 -1.25 -10.34 -34.63
CA VAL A 352 0.11 -10.48 -34.07
C VAL A 352 0.05 -10.88 -32.61
N PHE A 353 -0.81 -10.23 -31.82
CA PHE A 353 -0.95 -10.52 -30.39
C PHE A 353 -1.60 -11.88 -30.14
N GLU A 354 -2.66 -12.23 -30.88
CA GLU A 354 -3.30 -13.54 -30.78
C GLU A 354 -2.36 -14.66 -31.20
N ALA A 355 -1.54 -14.46 -32.24
CA ALA A 355 -0.55 -15.47 -32.65
C ALA A 355 0.51 -15.70 -31.58
N ALA A 356 0.95 -14.66 -30.88
CA ALA A 356 2.00 -14.75 -29.87
C ALA A 356 1.56 -15.46 -28.59
N VAL A 357 0.28 -15.38 -28.22
CA VAL A 357 -0.23 -16.00 -26.98
C VAL A 357 -0.84 -17.38 -27.19
N ARG A 358 -0.93 -17.87 -28.44
CA ARG A 358 -1.39 -19.23 -28.71
C ARG A 358 -0.41 -20.26 -28.12
N PRO A 359 -0.92 -21.36 -27.53
CA PRO A 359 -0.08 -22.42 -26.97
C PRO A 359 0.79 -23.13 -28.01
#